data_AF-A0A1C5FYC7-F1
#
_entry.id   AF-A0A1C5FYC7-F1
#
_cell.length_a   1.000
_cell.length_b   1.000
_cell.length_c   1.000
_cell.angle_alpha   90.00
_cell.angle_beta   90.00
_cell.angle_gamma   90.00
#
_symmetry.space_group_name_H-M   'P 1'
#
loop_
_entity.id
_entity.type
_entity.pdbx_description
1 polymer ?
#
loop_
_entity_poly.entity_id
_entity_poly.type
_entity_poly.pdbx_seq_one_letter_code
_entity_poly.pdbx_strand_id
1 'polypeptide(L)'
;MAGSDGVVDVRSTLQRMRRRGGLPVAFGGLSSGSRQFRISELTGTTTNSLRDLAITPGNGLGGKVLTMSRPISVADYPTSRAISHEYDAAVGAEGLRSMLAVPVVVRGQVRGVLYGALRQPLLLGDRALSAAVEAARELERALE
;
A
#
# COMPACT_ATOMS: atom_id res chain seq x y z
N MET A 1 3.55 -33.69 -7.23
CA MET A 1 2.65 -32.82 -8.01
C MET A 1 2.67 -31.46 -7.34
N ALA A 2 3.47 -30.53 -7.86
CA ALA A 2 3.61 -29.19 -7.29
C ALA A 2 2.32 -28.42 -7.58
N GLY A 3 1.62 -28.02 -6.51
CA GLY A 3 0.40 -27.22 -6.62
C GLY A 3 0.68 -25.93 -7.38
N SER A 4 0.02 -25.76 -8.51
CA SER A 4 -0.14 -24.46 -9.13
C SER A 4 -1.19 -23.68 -8.35
N ASP A 5 -0.86 -23.27 -7.12
CA ASP A 5 -1.57 -22.19 -6.45
C ASP A 5 -1.32 -20.95 -7.29
N GLY A 6 -2.38 -20.36 -7.85
CA GLY A 6 -2.29 -19.18 -8.70
C GLY A 6 -1.46 -18.10 -8.01
N VAL A 7 -0.23 -17.87 -8.49
CA VAL A 7 0.66 -16.88 -7.92
C VAL A 7 -0.01 -15.52 -8.06
N VAL A 8 -0.55 -15.01 -6.95
CA VAL A 8 -1.19 -13.70 -6.92
C VAL A 8 -0.16 -12.65 -7.32
N ASP A 9 -0.31 -12.09 -8.52
CA ASP A 9 0.62 -11.11 -9.06
C ASP A 9 0.30 -9.71 -8.52
N VAL A 10 0.82 -9.44 -7.33
CA VAL A 10 0.73 -8.14 -6.66
C VAL A 10 1.36 -7.05 -7.52
N ARG A 11 2.45 -7.35 -8.22
CA ARG A 11 3.18 -6.37 -9.03
C ARG A 11 2.35 -5.88 -10.21
N SER A 12 1.76 -6.76 -11.00
CA SER A 12 0.91 -6.32 -12.13
C SER A 12 -0.33 -5.58 -11.64
N THR A 13 -0.87 -5.96 -10.48
CA THR A 13 -1.99 -5.26 -9.85
C THR A 13 -1.63 -3.83 -9.46
N LEU A 14 -0.46 -3.62 -8.84
CA LEU A 14 0.06 -2.27 -8.55
C LEU A 14 0.34 -1.45 -9.81
N GLN A 15 0.84 -2.08 -10.88
CA GLN A 15 1.02 -1.38 -12.17
C GLN A 15 -0.31 -0.92 -12.77
N ARG A 16 -1.36 -1.74 -12.69
CA ARG A 16 -2.72 -1.34 -13.12
C ARG A 16 -3.27 -0.23 -12.24
N MET A 17 -3.11 -0.33 -10.92
CA MET A 17 -3.49 0.71 -9.96
C MET A 17 -2.84 2.06 -10.30
N ARG A 18 -1.53 2.11 -10.61
CA ARG A 18 -0.85 3.34 -11.03
C ARG A 18 -1.46 3.95 -12.27
N ARG A 19 -1.64 3.14 -13.33
CA ARG A 19 -2.18 3.61 -14.61
C ARG A 19 -3.61 4.11 -14.47
N ARG A 20 -4.48 3.38 -13.78
CA ARG A 20 -5.89 3.76 -13.56
C ARG A 20 -6.00 4.98 -12.65
N GLY A 21 -5.25 5.02 -11.56
CA GLY A 21 -5.28 6.09 -10.55
C GLY A 21 -4.51 7.35 -10.93
N GLY A 22 -3.73 7.35 -12.02
CA GLY A 22 -2.86 8.49 -12.37
C GLY A 22 -1.73 8.70 -11.36
N LEU A 23 -1.27 7.63 -10.70
CA LEU A 23 -0.29 7.70 -9.62
C LEU A 23 1.13 7.48 -10.16
N PRO A 24 2.09 8.37 -9.87
CA PRO A 24 3.49 8.16 -10.21
C PRO A 24 4.12 7.04 -9.38
N VAL A 25 3.57 6.67 -8.22
CA VAL A 25 4.11 5.60 -7.37
C VAL A 25 2.97 4.76 -6.81
N ALA A 26 3.13 3.43 -6.84
CA ALA A 26 2.33 2.51 -6.04
C ALA A 26 3.21 1.35 -5.56
N PHE A 27 2.94 0.89 -4.35
CA PHE A 27 3.71 -0.17 -3.71
C PHE A 27 2.83 -0.89 -2.70
N GLY A 28 3.31 -2.00 -2.16
CA GLY A 28 2.59 -2.74 -1.15
C GLY A 28 3.06 -4.18 -1.08
N GLY A 29 2.19 -5.03 -0.57
CA GLY A 29 2.45 -6.45 -0.48
C GLY A 29 1.31 -7.18 0.20
N LEU A 30 1.50 -8.48 0.31
CA LEU A 30 0.63 -9.37 1.07
C LEU A 30 1.45 -9.99 2.21
N SER A 31 0.80 -10.26 3.33
CA SER A 31 1.35 -11.04 4.42
C SER A 31 1.35 -12.52 4.05
N SER A 32 2.54 -13.12 4.08
CA SER A 32 2.72 -14.56 3.96
C SER A 32 2.57 -15.19 5.35
N GLY A 33 1.34 -15.61 5.68
CA GLY A 33 1.03 -16.26 6.95
C GLY A 33 0.97 -15.31 8.16
N SER A 34 1.66 -15.67 9.25
CA SER A 34 1.58 -15.01 10.57
C SER A 34 2.74 -14.04 10.87
N ARG A 35 3.70 -13.91 9.94
CA ARG A 35 4.86 -13.04 10.12
C ARG A 35 4.55 -11.71 9.46
N GLN A 36 4.34 -10.70 10.29
CA GLN A 36 4.19 -9.26 10.02
C GLN A 36 4.21 -8.82 8.54
N PHE A 37 3.20 -8.05 8.15
CA PHE A 37 3.13 -7.44 6.81
C PHE A 37 4.42 -6.67 6.47
N ARG A 38 4.98 -6.96 5.28
CA ARG A 38 6.15 -6.28 4.71
C ARG A 38 5.84 -5.78 3.31
N ILE A 39 6.45 -4.68 2.93
CA ILE A 39 6.39 -4.16 1.57
C ILE A 39 7.27 -5.03 0.66
N SER A 40 6.65 -5.79 -0.24
CA SER A 40 7.35 -6.73 -1.14
C SER A 40 7.42 -6.23 -2.58
N GLU A 41 6.48 -5.38 -3.01
CA GLU A 41 6.36 -4.92 -4.38
C GLU A 41 6.40 -3.40 -4.47
N LEU A 42 7.21 -2.89 -5.40
CA LEU A 42 7.39 -1.47 -5.68
C LEU A 42 7.18 -1.22 -7.18
N THR A 43 6.43 -0.17 -7.52
CA THR A 43 6.23 0.25 -8.91
C THR A 43 6.29 1.78 -9.02
N GLY A 44 7.14 2.30 -9.91
CA GLY A 44 7.34 3.75 -10.08
C GLY A 44 8.22 4.42 -9.03
N THR A 45 8.82 3.65 -8.12
CA THR A 45 9.82 4.17 -7.18
C THR A 45 11.15 4.44 -7.88
N THR A 46 11.91 5.40 -7.36
CA THR A 46 13.27 5.73 -7.81
C THR A 46 14.35 5.15 -6.89
N THR A 47 13.95 4.68 -5.70
CA THR A 47 14.81 4.01 -4.72
C THR A 47 14.20 2.67 -4.30
N ASN A 48 14.96 1.92 -3.48
CA ASN A 48 14.48 0.73 -2.78
C ASN A 48 14.21 0.99 -1.29
N SER A 49 14.16 2.25 -0.84
CA SER A 49 14.03 2.61 0.58
C SER A 49 12.78 2.03 1.28
N LEU A 50 11.73 1.77 0.51
CA LEU A 50 10.46 1.19 0.99
C LEU A 50 10.45 -0.33 1.02
N ARG A 51 11.39 -1.00 0.32
CA ARG A 51 11.42 -2.46 0.20
C ARG A 51 11.73 -3.09 1.55
N ASP A 52 11.06 -4.20 1.84
CA ASP A 52 11.22 -5.02 3.06
C ASP A 52 10.90 -4.31 4.38
N LEU A 53 10.40 -3.07 4.34
CA LEU A 53 9.89 -2.38 5.52
C LEU A 53 8.78 -3.20 6.17
N ALA A 54 9.00 -3.54 7.44
CA ALA A 54 8.03 -4.24 8.26
C ALA A 54 7.06 -3.24 8.87
N ILE A 55 5.78 -3.40 8.54
CA ILE A 55 4.73 -2.50 8.96
C ILE A 55 4.14 -3.01 10.27
N THR A 56 4.24 -2.19 11.31
CA THR A 56 3.71 -2.49 12.63
C THR A 56 2.28 -1.95 12.72
N PRO A 57 1.28 -2.75 13.12
CA PRO A 57 -0.07 -2.25 13.35
C PRO A 57 -0.07 -1.02 14.28
N GLY A 58 -0.82 0.01 13.92
CA GLY A 58 -0.85 1.30 14.61
C GLY A 58 0.19 2.33 14.15
N ASN A 59 1.33 1.91 13.57
CA ASN A 59 2.41 2.83 13.20
C ASN A 59 2.29 3.32 11.75
N GLY A 60 2.45 4.62 11.56
CA GLY A 60 2.37 5.28 10.27
C GLY A 60 1.03 5.07 9.55
N LEU A 61 1.02 5.43 8.27
CA LEU A 61 -0.17 5.26 7.42
C LEU A 61 -0.57 3.79 7.27
N GLY A 62 0.42 2.93 7.00
CA GLY A 62 0.23 1.50 6.78
C GLY A 62 -0.31 0.76 8.00
N GLY A 63 0.33 0.96 9.15
CA GLY A 63 -0.08 0.34 10.40
C GLY A 63 -1.46 0.79 10.84
N LYS A 64 -1.81 2.07 10.60
CA LYS A 64 -3.16 2.57 10.88
C LYS A 64 -4.21 1.86 10.01
N VAL A 65 -3.92 1.60 8.73
CA VAL A 65 -4.81 0.83 7.85
C VAL A 65 -4.92 -0.63 8.30
N LEU A 66 -3.81 -1.26 8.72
CA LEU A 66 -3.85 -2.61 9.31
C LEU A 66 -4.77 -2.68 10.53
N THR A 67 -4.76 -1.66 11.40
CA THR A 67 -5.59 -1.61 12.61
C THR A 67 -7.04 -1.28 12.32
N MET A 68 -7.29 -0.34 11.40
CA MET A 68 -8.63 0.19 11.16
C MET A 68 -9.42 -0.56 10.09
N SER A 69 -8.75 -1.42 9.30
CA SER A 69 -9.33 -2.18 8.20
C SER A 69 -10.15 -1.34 7.22
N ARG A 70 -9.69 -0.11 6.95
CA ARG A 70 -10.33 0.82 5.99
C ARG A 70 -9.31 1.68 5.25
N PRO A 71 -9.65 2.20 4.06
CA PRO A 71 -8.83 3.17 3.35
C PRO A 71 -8.51 4.42 4.18
N ILE A 72 -7.28 4.93 4.07
CA ILE A 72 -6.84 6.18 4.69
C ILE A 72 -5.95 6.93 3.69
N SER A 73 -6.07 8.26 3.64
CA SER A 73 -5.20 9.14 2.86
C SER A 73 -4.65 10.30 3.70
N VAL A 74 -3.48 10.78 3.31
CA VAL A 74 -2.82 11.97 3.87
C VAL A 74 -2.33 12.85 2.72
N ALA A 75 -2.61 14.16 2.81
CA ALA A 75 -2.21 15.13 1.80
C ALA A 75 -0.71 15.44 1.84
N ASP A 76 -0.11 15.40 3.02
CA ASP A 76 1.33 15.63 3.21
C ASP A 76 1.85 14.78 4.37
N TYR A 77 2.53 13.68 4.06
CA TYR A 77 2.97 12.66 5.00
C TYR A 77 3.87 13.24 6.10
N PRO A 78 4.95 14.00 5.81
CA PRO A 78 5.87 14.46 6.85
C PRO A 78 5.27 15.44 7.85
N THR A 79 4.12 16.05 7.54
CA THR A 79 3.45 17.04 8.40
C THR A 79 2.10 16.55 8.95
N SER A 80 1.68 15.34 8.56
CA SER A 80 0.36 14.81 8.91
C SER A 80 0.26 14.36 10.35
N ARG A 81 -0.53 15.08 11.15
CA ARG A 81 -0.88 14.69 12.53
C ARG A 81 -1.80 13.47 12.62
N ALA A 82 -2.29 12.96 11.49
CA ALA A 82 -3.20 11.82 11.45
C ALA A 82 -2.48 10.48 11.56
N ILE A 83 -1.15 10.45 11.42
CA ILE A 83 -0.31 9.26 11.46
C ILE A 83 0.89 9.52 12.37
N SER A 84 1.54 8.46 12.81
CA SER A 84 2.88 8.54 13.40
C SER A 84 3.96 8.47 12.31
N HIS A 85 5.21 8.71 12.70
CA HIS A 85 6.31 9.07 11.79
C HIS A 85 7.49 8.08 11.81
N GLU A 86 7.25 6.83 12.20
CA GLU A 86 8.32 5.82 12.30
C GLU A 86 8.97 5.49 10.95
N TYR A 87 8.31 5.80 9.84
CA TYR A 87 8.78 5.50 8.49
C TYR A 87 9.25 6.73 7.70
N ASP A 88 9.38 7.89 8.35
CA ASP A 88 9.76 9.15 7.71
C ASP A 88 11.07 9.05 6.92
N ALA A 89 12.08 8.34 7.46
CA ALA A 89 13.37 8.18 6.78
C ALA A 89 13.21 7.50 5.41
N ALA A 90 12.41 6.43 5.33
CA ALA A 90 12.20 5.70 4.10
C ALA A 90 11.25 6.44 3.13
N VAL A 91 10.16 7.00 3.65
CA VAL A 91 9.20 7.81 2.87
C VAL A 91 9.89 9.04 2.28
N GLY A 92 10.71 9.72 3.08
CA GLY A 92 11.51 10.87 2.68
C GLY A 92 12.60 10.54 1.67
N ALA A 93 13.30 9.40 1.84
CA ALA A 93 14.30 8.94 0.86
C ALA A 93 13.70 8.68 -0.53
N GLU A 94 12.43 8.23 -0.61
CA GLU A 94 11.70 8.08 -1.87
C GLU A 94 11.05 9.40 -2.37
N GLY A 95 11.09 10.45 -1.55
CA GLY A 95 10.52 11.76 -1.86
C GLY A 95 8.99 11.78 -1.89
N LEU A 96 8.33 10.88 -1.15
CA LEU A 96 6.87 10.81 -1.11
C LEU A 96 6.29 11.89 -0.19
N ARG A 97 5.17 12.49 -0.62
CA ARG A 97 4.47 13.55 0.11
C ARG A 97 3.03 13.14 0.36
N SER A 98 2.18 13.08 -0.66
CA SER A 98 0.80 12.59 -0.50
C SER A 98 0.73 11.09 -0.64
N MET A 99 -0.03 10.43 0.22
CA MET A 99 -0.14 8.99 0.23
C MET A 99 -1.54 8.53 0.59
N LEU A 100 -2.01 7.48 -0.06
CA LEU A 100 -3.16 6.69 0.37
C LEU A 100 -2.71 5.27 0.66
N ALA A 101 -3.44 4.59 1.53
CA ALA A 101 -3.28 3.19 1.82
C ALA A 101 -4.66 2.52 1.89
N VAL A 102 -4.77 1.33 1.32
CA VAL A 102 -6.00 0.51 1.34
C VAL A 102 -5.67 -0.90 1.83
N PRO A 103 -6.52 -1.50 2.68
CA PRO A 103 -6.32 -2.88 3.12
C PRO A 103 -6.73 -3.86 2.01
N VAL A 104 -6.08 -5.01 1.97
CA VAL A 104 -6.55 -6.21 1.25
C VAL A 104 -7.16 -7.13 2.29
N VAL A 105 -8.48 -7.30 2.30
CA VAL A 105 -9.22 -8.05 3.32
C VAL A 105 -9.74 -9.37 2.78
N VAL A 106 -9.28 -10.49 3.34
CA VAL A 106 -9.73 -11.84 2.93
C VAL A 106 -10.30 -12.54 4.15
N ARG A 107 -11.53 -13.05 4.05
CA ARG A 107 -12.24 -13.74 5.15
C ARG A 107 -12.23 -12.92 6.46
N GLY A 108 -12.44 -11.61 6.34
CA GLY A 108 -12.49 -10.68 7.48
C GLY A 108 -11.13 -10.35 8.11
N GLN A 109 -10.01 -10.78 7.53
CA GLN A 109 -8.66 -10.50 8.03
C GLN A 109 -7.87 -9.68 7.01
N VAL A 110 -7.14 -8.65 7.48
CA VAL A 110 -6.25 -7.87 6.62
C VAL A 110 -5.05 -8.73 6.24
N ARG A 111 -4.97 -9.09 4.96
CA ARG A 111 -3.88 -9.88 4.37
C ARG A 111 -2.80 -9.02 3.73
N GLY A 112 -2.95 -7.71 3.66
CA GLY A 112 -1.93 -6.83 3.09
C GLY A 112 -2.40 -5.38 3.01
N VAL A 113 -1.52 -4.51 2.52
CA VAL A 113 -1.80 -3.10 2.28
C VAL A 113 -1.23 -2.70 0.93
N LEU A 114 -2.02 -1.97 0.15
CA LEU A 114 -1.59 -1.31 -1.08
C LEU A 114 -1.52 0.19 -0.85
N TYR A 115 -0.50 0.84 -1.40
CA TYR A 115 -0.23 2.25 -1.28
C TYR A 115 -0.21 2.91 -2.65
N GLY A 116 -0.75 4.12 -2.72
CA GLY A 116 -0.60 5.03 -3.85
C GLY A 116 0.01 6.34 -3.36
N ALA A 117 0.96 6.92 -4.08
CA ALA A 117 1.66 8.10 -3.60
C ALA A 117 2.03 9.10 -4.70
N LEU A 118 2.18 10.36 -4.28
CA LEU A 118 2.65 11.51 -5.06
C LEU A 118 3.93 12.08 -4.41
N ARG A 119 4.75 12.79 -5.19
CA ARG A 119 5.93 13.51 -4.70
C ARG A 119 5.67 14.99 -4.37
N GLN A 120 4.40 15.37 -4.32
CA GLN A 120 3.94 16.75 -4.05
C GLN A 120 2.84 16.69 -2.99
N PRO A 121 2.69 17.71 -2.13
CA PRO A 121 1.68 17.73 -1.08
C PRO A 121 0.31 18.20 -1.62
N LEU A 122 -0.52 17.27 -2.08
CA LEU A 122 -1.88 17.54 -2.56
C LEU A 122 -2.88 16.44 -2.16
N LEU A 123 -4.17 16.78 -2.14
CA LEU A 123 -5.20 15.79 -1.86
C LEU A 123 -5.32 14.79 -3.02
N LEU A 124 -5.16 13.52 -2.70
CA LEU A 124 -5.45 12.42 -3.63
C LEU A 124 -6.97 12.37 -3.86
N GLY A 125 -7.39 12.60 -5.11
CA GLY A 125 -8.81 12.60 -5.48
C GLY A 125 -9.41 11.21 -5.63
N ASP A 126 -10.73 11.17 -5.83
CA ASP A 126 -11.54 9.93 -5.87
C ASP A 126 -11.02 8.90 -6.86
N ARG A 127 -10.51 9.34 -8.02
CA ARG A 127 -9.92 8.46 -9.03
C ARG A 127 -8.79 7.59 -8.47
N ALA A 128 -7.91 8.18 -7.66
CA ALA A 128 -6.78 7.46 -7.07
C ALA A 128 -7.26 6.46 -6.00
N LEU A 129 -8.22 6.87 -5.17
CA LEU A 129 -8.82 6.02 -4.15
C LEU A 129 -9.58 4.84 -4.77
N SER A 130 -10.44 5.09 -5.76
CA SER A 130 -11.19 4.04 -6.46
C SER A 130 -10.25 3.03 -7.12
N ALA A 131 -9.20 3.49 -7.81
CA ALA A 131 -8.21 2.59 -8.40
C ALA A 131 -7.48 1.71 -7.36
N ALA A 132 -7.22 2.26 -6.17
CA ALA A 132 -6.62 1.51 -5.07
C ALA A 132 -7.57 0.46 -4.50
N VAL A 133 -8.84 0.84 -4.23
CA VAL A 133 -9.86 -0.07 -3.71
C VAL A 133 -10.17 -1.18 -4.70
N GLU A 134 -10.25 -0.88 -6.01
CA GLU A 134 -10.39 -1.89 -7.06
C GLU A 134 -9.22 -2.86 -7.08
N ALA A 135 -7.99 -2.36 -6.98
CA ALA A 135 -6.79 -3.19 -6.92
C ALA A 135 -6.76 -4.09 -5.68
N ALA A 136 -7.19 -3.59 -4.52
CA ALA A 136 -7.34 -4.41 -3.32
C ALA A 136 -8.36 -5.53 -3.55
N ARG A 137 -9.55 -5.20 -4.06
CA ARG A 137 -10.60 -6.18 -4.39
C ARG A 137 -10.18 -7.22 -5.42
N GLU A 138 -9.35 -6.86 -6.39
CA GLU A 138 -8.74 -7.81 -7.33
C GLU A 138 -7.89 -8.86 -6.60
N LEU A 139 -7.05 -8.42 -5.64
CA LEU A 139 -6.24 -9.33 -4.83
C LEU A 139 -7.07 -10.13 -3.84
N GLU A 140 -8.10 -9.53 -3.24
CA GLU A 140 -9.01 -10.22 -2.31
C GLU A 140 -9.64 -11.44 -2.97
N ARG A 141 -10.25 -11.27 -4.15
CA ARG A 141 -10.84 -12.37 -4.92
C ARG A 141 -9.84 -13.43 -5.36
N ALA A 142 -8.58 -13.04 -5.62
CA ALA A 142 -7.54 -13.98 -6.02
C ALA A 142 -6.99 -14.81 -4.84
N LEU A 143 -7.29 -14.40 -3.60
CA LEU A 143 -6.85 -15.05 -2.37
C LEU A 143 -7.98 -15.82 -1.64
N GLU A 144 -9.21 -15.76 -2.14
CA GLU A 144 -10.39 -16.45 -1.59
C GLU A 144 -10.35 -17.96 -1.84
#